data_AF-A0A9E0T2A6-F1
#
_entry.id   AF-A0A9E0T2A6-F1
#
_cell.length_a   1.000
_cell.length_b   1.000
_cell.length_c   1.000
_cell.angle_alpha   90.00
_cell.angle_beta   90.00
_cell.angle_gamma   90.00
#
_symmetry.space_group_name_H-M   'P 1'
#
loop_
_entity.id
_entity.type
_entity.pdbx_description
1 polymer ?
#
loop_
_entity_poly.entity_id
_entity_poly.type
_entity_poly.pdbx_seq_one_letter_code
_entity_poly.pdbx_strand_id
1 'polypeptide(L)'
;MNAPDTFRQPGNAVAAAQLAHAQAALDYLDAAGAIVLAVHLGGSGPCIEIDAPPRFVSGALAARSTVHGIRKTTRVARVRGCTVSWIERVDVGAARARR
;
A
#
# COMPACT_ATOMS: atom_id res chain seq x y z
N MET A 1 10.92 45.74 -3.37
CA MET A 1 9.72 44.90 -3.59
C MET A 1 10.18 43.47 -3.36
N ASN A 2 10.00 42.94 -2.15
CA ASN A 2 10.45 41.60 -1.80
C ASN A 2 9.34 40.61 -2.16
N ALA A 3 9.67 39.59 -2.96
CA ALA A 3 8.75 38.51 -3.29
C ALA A 3 8.27 37.83 -1.99
N PRO A 4 6.98 37.49 -1.86
CA PRO A 4 6.50 36.80 -0.68
C PRO A 4 7.16 35.42 -0.60
N ASP A 5 7.79 35.14 0.54
CA ASP A 5 8.48 33.89 0.90
C ASP A 5 7.46 32.77 1.20
N THR A 6 6.59 32.48 0.23
CA THR A 6 5.42 31.60 0.44
C THR A 6 5.74 30.12 0.25
N PHE A 7 6.98 29.75 -0.12
CA PHE A 7 7.32 28.38 -0.51
C PHE A 7 8.11 27.57 0.52
N ARG A 8 8.59 28.16 1.62
CA ARG A 8 9.20 27.42 2.73
C ARG A 8 8.18 27.02 3.80
N GLN A 9 7.06 26.42 3.39
CA GLN A 9 6.20 25.72 4.34
C GLN A 9 6.71 24.28 4.51
N PRO A 10 7.04 23.82 5.73
CA PRO A 10 7.54 22.46 5.96
C PRO A 10 6.58 21.38 5.46
N GLY A 11 5.28 21.68 5.34
CA GLY A 11 4.28 20.80 4.71
C GLY A 11 4.58 20.47 3.25
N ASN A 12 5.14 21.40 2.47
CA ASN A 12 5.47 21.16 1.05
C ASN A 12 6.66 20.20 0.90
N ALA A 13 7.64 20.28 1.79
CA ALA A 13 8.82 19.40 1.75
C ALA A 13 8.44 17.95 2.09
N VAL A 14 7.60 17.74 3.11
CA VAL A 14 7.11 16.40 3.49
C VAL A 14 6.24 15.81 2.39
N ALA A 15 5.31 16.60 1.83
CA ALA A 15 4.47 16.15 0.73
C ALA A 15 5.30 15.80 -0.52
N ALA A 16 6.31 16.62 -0.87
CA ALA A 16 7.22 16.34 -1.98
C ALA A 16 8.03 15.05 -1.75
N ALA A 17 8.52 14.82 -0.53
CA ALA A 17 9.22 13.59 -0.19
C ALA A 17 8.31 12.36 -0.29
N GLN A 18 7.09 12.46 0.23
CA GLN A 18 6.09 11.38 0.13
C GLN A 18 5.71 11.08 -1.32
N LEU A 19 5.55 12.10 -2.15
CA LEU A 19 5.31 11.94 -3.59
C LEU A 19 6.49 11.27 -4.28
N ALA A 20 7.72 11.66 -3.98
CA ALA A 20 8.91 11.04 -4.54
C ALA A 20 9.04 9.56 -4.16
N HIS A 21 8.73 9.21 -2.90
CA HIS A 21 8.67 7.81 -2.47
C HIS A 21 7.60 7.02 -3.21
N ALA A 22 6.39 7.58 -3.33
CA ALA A 22 5.30 6.94 -4.06
C ALA A 22 5.66 6.71 -5.53
N GLN A 23 6.22 7.70 -6.22
CA GLN A 23 6.64 7.56 -7.61
C GLN A 23 7.71 6.46 -7.76
N ALA A 24 8.76 6.49 -6.94
CA ALA A 24 9.82 5.47 -7.00
C ALA A 24 9.31 4.05 -6.70
N ALA A 25 8.31 3.91 -5.82
CA ALA A 25 7.68 2.63 -5.55
C ALA A 25 6.81 2.16 -6.72
N LEU A 26 6.05 3.06 -7.36
CA LEU A 26 5.25 2.77 -8.54
C LEU A 26 6.11 2.33 -9.72
N ASP A 27 7.19 3.07 -10.02
CA ASP A 27 8.12 2.71 -11.11
C ASP A 27 8.74 1.32 -10.89
N TYR A 28 9.08 1.00 -9.63
CA TYR A 28 9.61 -0.32 -9.27
C TYR A 28 8.56 -1.43 -9.41
N LEU A 29 7.31 -1.17 -9.02
CA LEU A 29 6.21 -2.13 -9.13
C LEU A 29 5.80 -2.36 -10.58
N ASP A 30 5.80 -1.31 -11.41
CA ASP A 30 5.54 -1.39 -12.85
C ASP A 30 6.61 -2.23 -13.56
N ALA A 31 7.89 -1.94 -13.29
CA ALA A 31 9.01 -2.74 -13.79
C ALA A 31 8.95 -4.23 -13.36
N ALA A 32 8.24 -4.50 -12.27
CA ALA A 32 8.02 -5.85 -11.74
C ALA A 32 6.78 -6.55 -12.30
N GLY A 33 5.95 -5.85 -13.09
CA GLY A 33 4.67 -6.34 -13.60
C GLY A 33 3.58 -6.43 -12.53
N ALA A 34 3.65 -5.63 -11.45
CA ALA A 34 2.60 -5.60 -10.44
C ALA A 34 1.40 -4.78 -10.91
N ILE A 35 0.19 -5.24 -10.57
CA ILE A 35 -1.04 -4.47 -10.81
C ILE A 35 -1.33 -3.64 -9.55
N VAL A 36 -1.24 -2.32 -9.69
CA VAL A 36 -1.59 -1.37 -8.63
C VAL A 36 -3.10 -1.13 -8.64
N LEU A 37 -3.74 -1.33 -7.49
CA LEU A 37 -5.18 -1.14 -7.29
C LEU A 37 -5.51 0.24 -6.75
N ALA A 38 -4.70 0.72 -5.79
CA ALA A 38 -4.91 2.01 -5.16
C ALA A 38 -3.62 2.57 -4.54
N VAL A 39 -3.55 3.89 -4.42
CA VAL A 39 -2.52 4.60 -3.66
C VAL A 39 -3.23 5.55 -2.71
N HIS A 40 -2.89 5.48 -1.43
CA HIS A 40 -3.46 6.35 -0.40
C HIS A 40 -2.40 6.76 0.63
N LEU A 41 -2.66 7.84 1.36
CA LEU A 41 -1.79 8.27 2.46
C LEU A 41 -2.21 7.57 3.75
N GLY A 42 -1.28 6.85 4.37
CA GLY A 42 -1.43 6.28 5.70
C GLY A 42 -0.65 7.07 6.75
N GLY A 43 -0.81 6.70 8.02
CA GLY A 43 -0.15 7.41 9.14
C GLY A 43 1.38 7.39 9.15
N SER A 44 2.02 6.55 8.32
CA SER A 44 3.48 6.46 8.18
C SER A 44 4.01 6.79 6.78
N GLY A 45 3.16 7.36 5.91
CA GLY A 45 3.49 7.67 4.52
C GLY A 45 2.59 6.95 3.50
N PRO A 46 2.96 6.95 2.22
CA PRO A 46 2.16 6.35 1.16
C PRO A 46 2.01 4.84 1.34
N CYS A 47 0.80 4.38 1.10
CA CYS A 47 0.41 2.98 1.08
C CYS A 47 -0.11 2.64 -0.32
N ILE A 48 0.42 1.57 -0.90
CA ILE A 48 0.11 1.12 -2.25
C ILE A 48 -0.53 -0.26 -2.15
N GLU A 49 -1.77 -0.37 -2.61
CA GLU A 49 -2.47 -1.64 -2.70
C GLU A 49 -2.19 -2.26 -4.06
N ILE A 50 -1.78 -3.53 -4.07
CA ILE A 50 -1.54 -4.30 -5.29
C ILE A 50 -2.38 -5.59 -5.28
N ASP A 51 -2.67 -6.10 -6.48
CA ASP A 51 -3.46 -7.32 -6.64
C ASP A 51 -2.72 -8.56 -6.11
N ALA A 52 -1.46 -8.72 -6.52
CA ALA A 52 -0.58 -9.81 -6.10
C ALA A 52 0.87 -9.33 -5.96
N PRO A 53 1.67 -9.94 -5.06
CA PRO A 53 3.05 -9.53 -4.88
C PRO A 53 3.91 -9.99 -6.08
N PRO A 54 4.87 -9.16 -6.52
CA PRO A 54 5.94 -9.64 -7.39
C PRO A 54 6.73 -10.76 -6.72
N ARG A 55 7.36 -11.64 -7.52
CA ARG A 55 8.09 -12.83 -7.03
C ARG A 55 9.18 -12.54 -5.98
N PHE A 56 9.70 -11.33 -5.92
CA PHE A 56 10.78 -10.93 -5.02
C PHE A 56 10.29 -10.16 -3.77
N VAL A 57 8.98 -9.86 -3.65
CA VAL A 57 8.44 -9.14 -2.50
C VAL A 57 7.97 -10.15 -1.45
N SER A 58 8.73 -10.29 -0.36
CA SER A 58 8.28 -11.03 0.82
C SER A 58 7.49 -10.11 1.75
N GLY A 59 6.26 -10.52 2.07
CA GLY A 59 5.35 -9.75 2.91
C GLY A 59 5.30 -10.23 4.35
N ALA A 60 5.37 -9.30 5.30
CA ALA A 60 4.95 -9.53 6.68
C ALA A 60 3.42 -9.65 6.73
N LEU A 61 2.90 -10.46 7.66
CA LEU A 61 1.46 -10.49 7.93
C LEU A 61 1.05 -9.20 8.64
N ALA A 62 0.15 -8.42 8.04
CA ALA A 62 -0.38 -7.21 8.66
C ALA A 62 -1.67 -7.48 9.43
N ALA A 63 -2.62 -8.17 8.79
CA ALA A 63 -3.94 -8.36 9.34
C ALA A 63 -4.57 -9.66 8.85
N ARG A 64 -5.44 -10.22 9.70
CA ARG A 64 -6.43 -11.21 9.31
C ARG A 64 -7.79 -10.67 9.73
N SER A 65 -8.71 -10.58 8.80
CA SER A 65 -10.08 -10.17 9.08
C SER A 65 -11.06 -11.22 8.57
N THR A 66 -12.19 -11.36 9.24
CA THR A 66 -13.29 -12.22 8.79
C THR A 66 -14.53 -11.37 8.65
N VAL A 67 -15.08 -11.29 7.44
CA VAL A 67 -16.27 -10.49 7.14
C VAL A 67 -17.26 -11.37 6.39
N HIS A 68 -18.47 -11.55 6.92
CA HIS A 68 -19.50 -12.43 6.34
C HIS A 68 -19.03 -13.86 6.02
N GLY A 69 -18.20 -14.44 6.90
CA GLY A 69 -17.62 -15.77 6.69
C GLY A 69 -16.43 -15.80 5.72
N ILE A 70 -16.07 -14.67 5.11
CA ILE A 70 -14.89 -14.54 4.26
C ILE A 70 -13.69 -14.12 5.10
N ARG A 71 -12.69 -14.99 5.22
CA ARG A 71 -11.43 -14.71 5.90
C ARG A 71 -10.44 -14.12 4.90
N LYS A 72 -10.05 -12.86 5.10
CA LYS A 72 -9.02 -12.17 4.33
C LYS A 72 -7.71 -12.12 5.11
N THR A 73 -6.62 -12.49 4.46
CA THR A 73 -5.26 -12.38 4.99
C THR A 73 -4.52 -11.31 4.21
N THR A 74 -4.20 -10.19 4.85
CA THR A 74 -3.48 -9.06 4.24
C THR A 74 -2.01 -9.12 4.61
N ARG A 75 -1.15 -9.07 3.60
CA ARG A 75 0.30 -8.96 3.72
C ARG A 75 0.74 -7.54 3.43
N VAL A 76 1.87 -7.14 4.02
CA VAL A 76 2.51 -5.86 3.75
C VAL A 76 4.01 -6.03 3.59
N ALA A 77 4.62 -5.21 2.72
CA ALA A 77 6.06 -5.07 2.58
C ALA A 77 6.45 -3.59 2.54
N ARG A 78 7.74 -3.30 2.76
CA ARG A 78 8.29 -1.96 2.55
C ARG A 78 9.03 -1.91 1.22
N VAL A 79 8.65 -0.98 0.36
CA VAL A 79 9.24 -0.79 -0.96
C VAL A 79 9.49 0.70 -1.16
N ARG A 80 10.76 1.09 -1.33
CA ARG A 80 11.17 2.48 -1.63
C ARG A 80 10.60 3.55 -0.67
N GLY A 81 10.35 3.20 0.58
CA GLY A 81 9.79 4.09 1.61
C GLY A 81 8.27 3.99 1.76
N CYS A 82 7.58 3.31 0.85
CA CYS A 82 6.15 3.07 0.90
C CYS A 82 5.82 1.73 1.58
N THR A 83 4.62 1.66 2.16
CA THR A 83 4.00 0.38 2.50
C THR A 83 3.31 -0.15 1.27
N VAL A 84 3.54 -1.41 0.92
CA VAL A 84 2.85 -2.09 -0.16
C VAL A 84 2.02 -3.21 0.44
N SER A 85 0.73 -3.29 0.14
CA SER A 85 -0.19 -4.28 0.72
C SER A 85 -0.92 -5.08 -0.35
N TRP A 86 -1.23 -6.34 -0.04
CA TRP A 86 -2.02 -7.21 -0.91
C TRP A 86 -2.77 -8.26 -0.09
N ILE A 87 -3.80 -8.84 -0.70
CA ILE A 87 -4.56 -9.94 -0.11
C ILE A 87 -3.91 -11.25 -0.55
N GLU A 88 -3.32 -11.98 0.41
CA GLU A 88 -2.68 -13.27 0.14
C GLU A 88 -3.69 -14.42 0.05
N ARG A 89 -4.73 -14.37 0.88
CA ARG A 89 -5.71 -15.45 0.97
C ARG A 89 -7.10 -14.93 1.26
N VAL A 90 -8.07 -15.50 0.56
CA VAL A 90 -9.50 -15.31 0.80
C VAL A 90 -10.11 -16.69 1.00
N ASP A 91 -10.39 -17.07 2.26
CA ASP A 91 -11.10 -18.32 2.55
C ASP A 91 -12.59 -18.01 2.74
N VAL A 92 -13.46 -18.61 1.93
CA VAL A 92 -14.91 -18.56 2.17
C VAL A 92 -15.24 -19.68 3.15
N GLY A 93 -15.42 -19.33 4.42
CA GLY A 93 -15.91 -20.24 5.43
C GLY A 93 -17.26 -20.79 4.99
N ALA A 94 -17.36 -22.11 4.90
CA ALA A 94 -18.60 -22.79 4.58
C ALA A 94 -19.69 -22.43 5.61
N ALA A 95 -20.50 -21.43 5.32
CA ALA A 95 -21.78 -21.17 5.99
C ALA A 95 -22.83 -22.26 5.66
N ARG A 96 -22.39 -23.45 5.23
CA ARG A 96 -23.20 -24.54 4.67
C ARG A 96 -22.88 -25.86 5.38
N ALA A 97 -22.97 -25.88 6.71
CA ALA A 97 -22.85 -27.10 7.52
C ALA A 97 -23.81 -27.15 8.72
N ARG A 98 -24.90 -26.38 8.72
CA ARG A 98 -25.99 -26.49 9.70
C ARG A 98 -27.35 -26.25 9.05
N ARG A 99 -27.84 -27.25 8.32
CA ARG A 99 -29.27 -27.50 8.11
C ARG A 99 -29.49 -29.00 8.18
#